data_AF-A0A1Q3JXY1-F1
#
_entry.id   AF-A0A1Q3JXY1-F1
#
_cell.length_a   1.000
_cell.length_b   1.000
_cell.length_c   1.000
_cell.angle_alpha   90.00
_cell.angle_beta   90.00
_cell.angle_gamma   90.00
#
_symmetry.space_group_name_H-M   'P 1'
#
loop_
_entity.id
_entity.type
_entity.pdbx_description
1 polymer ?
#
loop_
_entity_poly.entity_id
_entity_poly.type
_entity_poly.pdbx_seq_one_letter_code
_entity_poly.pdbx_strand_id
1 'polypeptide(L)'
;MAKKRYALYPSRPLASKFDLVAQQRHGSKSAMLEEALRLSLEPQKVPGAEEVLVRRLDELHKVVGTVNRDVAIVTETLALFVRYFLTITPPLPQSEQEPARLLGRERFQVFVAQVGRRLATDHRLVSEVLETIASNNPDLFATAADDAPSRGRAAGSGNGAHREVPAAVEPTKSKKDTDHG
;
A
#
# COMPACT_ATOMS: atom_id res chain seq x y z
N MET A 1 -24.33 32.60 -43.65
CA MET A 1 -23.01 32.56 -44.32
C MET A 1 -23.19 31.98 -45.71
N ALA A 2 -22.61 32.59 -46.75
CA ALA A 2 -22.63 32.03 -48.09
C ALA A 2 -21.74 30.78 -48.15
N LYS A 3 -22.26 29.66 -48.66
CA LYS A 3 -21.50 28.40 -48.80
C LYS A 3 -20.80 28.34 -50.15
N LYS A 4 -19.52 27.96 -50.18
CA LYS A 4 -18.74 27.74 -51.41
C LYS A 4 -18.72 26.25 -51.75
N ARG A 5 -19.04 25.90 -53.00
CA ARG A 5 -19.05 24.51 -53.49
C ARG A 5 -17.63 24.11 -53.92
N TYR A 6 -17.17 22.95 -53.45
CA TYR A 6 -15.93 22.32 -53.87
C TYR A 6 -16.23 20.93 -54.44
N ALA A 7 -15.60 20.56 -55.56
CA ALA A 7 -15.61 19.20 -56.07
C ALA A 7 -14.39 18.46 -55.50
N LEU A 8 -14.64 17.43 -54.69
CA LEU A 8 -13.61 16.66 -54.02
C LEU A 8 -13.73 15.21 -54.46
N TYR A 9 -12.59 14.58 -54.75
CA TYR A 9 -12.51 13.20 -55.20
C TYR A 9 -11.81 12.36 -54.12
N PRO A 10 -12.56 11.83 -53.13
CA PRO A 10 -12.00 10.89 -52.18
C PRO A 10 -11.66 9.57 -52.88
N SER A 11 -10.67 8.85 -52.35
CA SER A 11 -10.39 7.49 -52.81
C SER A 11 -11.61 6.58 -52.58
N ARG A 12 -11.82 5.58 -53.45
CA ARG A 12 -12.90 4.60 -53.30
C ARG A 12 -13.05 4.03 -51.87
N PRO A 13 -11.98 3.58 -51.18
CA PRO A 13 -12.13 3.06 -49.83
C PRO A 13 -12.56 4.13 -48.82
N LEU A 14 -12.15 5.39 -49.00
CA LEU A 14 -12.57 6.48 -48.11
C LEU A 14 -14.04 6.86 -48.35
N ALA A 15 -14.48 6.89 -49.60
CA ALA A 15 -15.88 7.15 -49.96
C ALA A 15 -16.82 6.10 -49.34
N SER A 16 -16.46 4.81 -49.42
CA SER A 16 -17.25 3.72 -48.81
C SER A 16 -17.35 3.85 -47.30
N LYS A 17 -16.25 4.18 -46.61
CA LYS A 17 -16.26 4.42 -45.15
C LYS A 17 -17.11 5.64 -44.80
N PHE A 18 -16.99 6.72 -45.55
CA PHE A 18 -17.74 7.95 -45.34
C PHE A 18 -19.24 7.73 -45.51
N ASP A 19 -19.66 6.98 -46.54
CA ASP A 19 -21.06 6.66 -46.77
C ASP A 19 -21.66 5.82 -45.64
N LEU A 20 -20.91 4.85 -45.12
CA LEU A 20 -21.32 4.04 -43.97
C LEU A 20 -21.55 4.91 -42.72
N VAL A 21 -20.60 5.79 -42.41
CA VAL A 21 -20.71 6.70 -41.25
C VAL A 21 -21.84 7.71 -41.42
N ALA A 22 -22.06 8.19 -42.65
CA ALA A 22 -23.16 9.10 -42.96
C ALA A 22 -24.53 8.46 -42.77
N GLN A 23 -24.68 7.17 -43.09
CA GLN A 23 -25.92 6.42 -42.83
C GLN A 23 -26.22 6.30 -41.33
N GLN A 24 -25.19 6.11 -40.49
CA GLN A 24 -25.33 5.94 -39.04
C GLN A 24 -25.68 7.24 -38.30
N ARG A 25 -25.20 8.39 -38.77
CA ARG A 25 -25.30 9.68 -38.07
C ARG A 25 -26.54 10.51 -38.44
N HIS A 26 -27.41 10.01 -39.32
CA HIS A 26 -28.65 10.68 -39.79
C HIS A 26 -28.47 12.15 -40.23
N GLY A 27 -27.28 12.52 -40.71
CA GLY A 27 -26.92 13.89 -41.09
C GLY A 27 -26.64 14.03 -42.59
N SER A 28 -26.67 15.27 -43.10
CA SER A 28 -26.27 15.53 -44.49
C SER A 28 -24.76 15.30 -44.65
N LYS A 29 -24.35 14.61 -45.72
CA LYS A 29 -22.94 14.37 -46.06
C LYS A 29 -22.12 15.67 -46.08
N SER A 30 -22.71 16.75 -46.60
CA SER A 30 -22.06 18.08 -46.62
C SER A 30 -21.83 18.63 -45.21
N ALA A 31 -22.76 18.44 -44.26
CA ALA A 31 -22.58 18.90 -42.89
C ALA A 31 -21.50 18.10 -42.16
N MET A 32 -21.43 16.79 -42.38
CA MET A 32 -20.37 15.95 -41.80
C MET A 32 -18.99 16.30 -42.34
N LEU A 33 -18.90 16.62 -43.63
CA LEU A 33 -17.65 17.06 -44.24
C LEU A 33 -17.23 18.45 -43.72
N GLU A 34 -18.17 19.39 -43.61
CA GLU A 34 -17.96 20.71 -43.03
C GLU A 34 -17.46 20.61 -41.58
N GLU A 35 -18.07 19.74 -40.78
CA GLU A 35 -17.66 19.44 -39.41
C GLU A 35 -16.26 18.84 -39.32
N ALA A 36 -15.97 17.82 -40.13
CA ALA A 36 -14.67 17.18 -40.15
C ALA A 36 -13.55 18.14 -40.61
N LEU A 37 -13.84 18.97 -41.63
CA LEU A 37 -12.92 20.01 -42.10
C LEU A 37 -12.67 21.05 -41.01
N ARG A 38 -13.72 21.51 -40.32
CA ARG A 38 -13.58 22.44 -39.20
C ARG A 38 -12.71 21.85 -38.09
N LEU A 39 -12.95 20.61 -37.67
CA LEU A 39 -12.12 19.93 -36.66
C LEU A 39 -10.67 19.73 -37.11
N SER A 40 -10.43 19.50 -38.40
CA SER A 40 -9.08 19.30 -38.94
C SER A 40 -8.30 20.60 -39.11
N LEU A 41 -8.98 21.70 -39.49
CA LEU A 41 -8.34 23.00 -39.76
C LEU A 41 -8.25 23.87 -38.50
N GLU A 42 -9.21 23.70 -37.59
CA GLU A 42 -9.24 24.31 -36.26
C GLU A 42 -9.24 23.19 -35.22
N PRO A 43 -8.12 22.46 -35.05
CA PRO A 43 -8.05 21.49 -33.99
C PRO A 43 -8.30 22.23 -32.68
N GLN A 44 -9.40 21.89 -32.00
CA GLN A 44 -9.67 22.35 -30.64
C GLN A 44 -8.57 21.79 -29.74
N LYS A 45 -7.44 22.49 -29.65
CA LYS A 45 -6.55 22.37 -28.51
C LYS A 45 -7.33 22.93 -27.34
N VAL A 46 -7.95 22.08 -26.55
CA VAL A 46 -8.47 22.48 -25.24
C VAL A 46 -7.23 22.88 -24.43
N PRO A 47 -7.00 24.19 -24.18
CA PRO A 47 -5.78 24.63 -23.54
C PRO A 47 -5.67 23.96 -22.17
N GLY A 48 -4.54 23.33 -21.89
CA GLY A 48 -4.30 22.63 -20.62
C GLY A 48 -4.89 21.21 -20.53
N ALA A 49 -5.59 20.66 -21.53
CA ALA A 49 -6.06 19.27 -21.46
C ALA A 49 -4.90 18.26 -21.38
N GLU A 50 -3.82 18.50 -22.11
CA GLU A 50 -2.60 17.69 -22.01
C GLU A 50 -1.93 17.85 -20.64
N GLU A 51 -1.89 19.06 -20.08
CA GLU A 51 -1.31 19.32 -18.75
C GLU A 51 -2.12 18.63 -17.65
N VAL A 52 -3.45 18.69 -17.71
CA VAL A 52 -4.34 17.98 -16.78
C VAL A 52 -4.13 16.47 -16.89
N LEU A 53 -3.95 15.93 -18.10
CA LEU A 53 -3.69 14.51 -18.31
C LEU A 53 -2.34 14.09 -17.71
N VAL A 54 -1.28 14.88 -17.92
CA VAL A 54 0.04 14.64 -17.30
C VAL A 54 -0.06 14.65 -15.78
N ARG A 55 -0.75 15.65 -15.19
CA ARG A 55 -0.95 15.72 -13.73
C ARG A 55 -1.68 14.48 -13.19
N ARG A 56 -2.74 14.04 -13.86
CA ARG A 56 -3.47 12.81 -13.47
C ARG A 56 -2.59 11.57 -13.56
N LEU A 57 -1.75 11.46 -14.58
CA LEU A 57 -0.80 10.36 -14.71
C LEU A 57 0.25 10.38 -13.59
N ASP A 58 0.76 11.56 -13.23
CA ASP A 58 1.70 11.70 -12.11
C ASP A 58 1.07 11.31 -10.77
N GLU A 59 -0.18 11.71 -10.54
CA GLU A 59 -0.95 11.30 -9.36
C GLU A 59 -1.14 9.77 -9.31
N LEU A 60 -1.52 9.15 -10.44
CA LEU A 60 -1.63 7.69 -10.53
C LEU A 60 -0.29 7.01 -10.26
N HIS A 61 0.81 7.54 -10.78
CA HIS A 61 2.14 6.98 -10.56
C HIS A 61 2.52 7.03 -9.07
N LYS A 62 2.23 8.15 -8.39
CA LYS A 62 2.44 8.27 -6.94
C LYS A 62 1.61 7.24 -6.17
N VAL A 63 0.33 7.07 -6.51
CA VAL A 63 -0.55 6.07 -5.87
C VAL A 63 0.01 4.66 -6.07
N VAL A 64 0.45 4.31 -7.28
CA VAL A 64 1.08 3.00 -7.55
C VAL A 64 2.36 2.82 -6.74
N GLY A 65 3.19 3.86 -6.63
CA GLY A 65 4.39 3.83 -5.78
C GLY A 65 4.07 3.55 -4.32
N THR A 66 3.05 4.22 -3.77
CA THR A 66 2.57 3.98 -2.39
C THR A 66 2.07 2.55 -2.23
N VAL A 67 1.21 2.05 -3.13
CA VAL A 67 0.69 0.68 -3.07
C VAL A 67 1.82 -0.35 -3.12
N ASN A 68 2.82 -0.15 -3.98
CA ASN A 68 3.98 -1.06 -4.05
C ASN A 68 4.76 -1.08 -2.72
N ARG A 69 4.94 0.08 -2.08
CA ARG A 69 5.57 0.17 -0.76
C ARG A 69 4.74 -0.55 0.30
N ASP A 70 3.43 -0.33 0.33
CA ASP A 70 2.54 -0.96 1.31
C ASP A 70 2.52 -2.49 1.14
N VAL A 71 2.49 -2.99 -0.09
CA VAL A 71 2.60 -4.43 -0.40
C VAL A 71 3.93 -5.01 0.07
N ALA A 72 5.04 -4.27 -0.12
CA ALA A 72 6.35 -4.70 0.39
C ALA A 72 6.34 -4.81 1.92
N ILE A 73 5.82 -3.80 2.62
CA ILE A 73 5.71 -3.79 4.09
C ILE A 73 4.85 -4.96 4.58
N VAL A 74 3.69 -5.21 3.96
CA VAL A 74 2.82 -6.34 4.31
C VAL A 74 3.53 -7.67 4.09
N THR A 75 4.30 -7.79 2.99
CA THR A 75 5.07 -9.00 2.68
C THR A 75 6.17 -9.25 3.72
N GLU A 76 6.93 -8.22 4.09
CA GLU A 76 7.95 -8.30 5.14
C GLU A 76 7.33 -8.66 6.50
N THR A 77 6.22 -8.01 6.85
CA THR A 77 5.48 -8.28 8.10
C THR A 77 4.98 -9.72 8.14
N LEU A 78 4.43 -10.23 7.04
CA LEU A 78 4.00 -11.62 6.95
C LEU A 78 5.18 -12.60 7.07
N ALA A 79 6.31 -12.30 6.42
CA ALA A 79 7.51 -13.12 6.55
C ALA A 79 8.02 -13.18 8.00
N LEU A 80 8.03 -12.04 8.70
CA LEU A 80 8.36 -11.98 10.12
C LEU A 80 7.38 -12.78 10.98
N PHE A 81 6.07 -12.67 10.71
CA PHE A 81 5.05 -13.45 11.39
C PHE A 81 5.24 -14.95 11.18
N VAL A 82 5.45 -15.41 9.94
CA VAL A 82 5.69 -16.84 9.66
C VAL A 82 6.94 -17.33 10.37
N ARG A 83 8.04 -16.56 10.34
CA ARG A 83 9.27 -16.90 11.06
C ARG A 83 9.01 -17.02 12.56
N TYR A 84 8.34 -16.04 13.15
CA TYR A 84 7.97 -16.06 14.56
C TYR A 84 7.11 -17.28 14.89
N PHE A 85 6.05 -17.53 14.12
CA PHE A 85 5.16 -18.67 14.29
C PHE A 85 5.92 -20.01 14.28
N LEU A 86 6.82 -20.22 13.31
CA LEU A 86 7.63 -21.44 13.24
C LEU A 86 8.67 -21.55 14.36
N THR A 87 9.07 -20.43 14.96
CA THR A 87 10.02 -20.41 16.08
C THR A 87 9.34 -20.78 17.40
N ILE A 88 8.13 -20.25 17.64
CA ILE A 88 7.45 -20.41 18.93
C ILE A 88 6.51 -21.62 18.98
N THR A 89 6.09 -22.17 17.84
CA THR A 89 5.12 -23.27 17.79
C THR A 89 5.84 -24.60 17.96
N PRO A 90 5.62 -25.34 19.06
CA PRO A 90 6.23 -26.64 19.25
C PRO A 90 5.70 -27.63 18.19
N PRO A 91 6.55 -28.54 17.68
CA PRO A 91 6.12 -29.54 16.70
C PRO A 91 5.13 -30.52 17.34
N LEU A 92 4.08 -30.87 16.60
CA LEU A 92 3.08 -31.83 17.04
C LEU A 92 3.61 -33.26 16.99
N PRO A 93 3.20 -34.13 17.94
CA PRO A 93 3.45 -35.57 17.86
C PRO A 93 2.97 -36.16 16.53
N GLN A 94 3.70 -37.13 15.97
CA GLN A 94 3.40 -37.68 14.63
C GLN A 94 1.97 -38.20 14.49
N SER A 95 1.42 -38.81 15.55
CA SER A 95 0.04 -39.32 15.59
C SER A 95 -1.04 -38.24 15.45
N GLU A 96 -0.72 -36.99 15.79
CA GLU A 96 -1.66 -35.87 15.78
C GLU A 96 -1.51 -34.97 14.55
N GLN A 97 -0.45 -35.16 13.75
CA GLN A 97 -0.16 -34.29 12.60
C GLN A 97 -1.25 -34.35 11.53
N GLU A 98 -1.69 -35.55 11.12
CA GLU A 98 -2.73 -35.68 10.09
C GLU A 98 -4.09 -35.13 10.54
N PRO A 99 -4.62 -35.48 11.73
CA PRO A 99 -5.82 -34.85 12.26
C PRO A 99 -5.72 -33.32 12.35
N ALA A 100 -4.58 -32.79 12.83
CA ALA A 100 -4.36 -31.35 12.92
C ALA A 100 -4.30 -30.67 11.53
N ARG A 101 -3.67 -31.31 10.53
CA ARG A 101 -3.65 -30.81 9.14
C ARG A 101 -5.05 -30.76 8.54
N LEU A 102 -5.87 -31.79 8.75
CA LEU A 102 -7.25 -31.83 8.26
C LEU A 102 -8.09 -30.72 8.91
N LEU A 103 -8.03 -30.59 10.23
CA LEU A 103 -8.74 -29.54 10.97
C LEU A 103 -8.26 -28.14 10.56
N GLY A 104 -6.96 -27.96 10.35
CA GLY A 104 -6.38 -26.71 9.86
C GLY A 104 -6.93 -26.32 8.49
N ARG A 105 -7.06 -27.28 7.56
CA ARG A 105 -7.67 -27.04 6.24
C ARG A 105 -9.14 -26.63 6.35
N GLU A 106 -9.92 -27.29 7.20
CA GLU A 106 -11.32 -26.94 7.42
C GLU A 106 -11.46 -25.51 7.97
N ARG A 107 -10.69 -25.17 9.01
CA ARG A 107 -10.67 -23.83 9.59
C ARG A 107 -10.25 -22.77 8.57
N PHE A 108 -9.26 -23.08 7.74
CA PHE A 108 -8.81 -22.18 6.68
C PHE A 108 -9.90 -21.91 5.63
N GLN A 109 -10.66 -22.93 5.22
CA GLN A 109 -11.78 -22.76 4.29
C GLN A 109 -12.85 -21.81 4.87
N VAL A 110 -13.19 -21.95 6.16
CA VAL A 110 -14.12 -21.06 6.84
C VAL A 110 -13.60 -19.62 6.84
N PHE A 111 -12.31 -19.43 7.17
CA PHE A 111 -11.67 -18.12 7.13
C PHE A 111 -11.72 -17.49 5.73
N VAL A 112 -11.34 -18.24 4.68
CA VAL A 112 -11.39 -17.76 3.29
C VAL A 112 -12.82 -17.38 2.89
N ALA A 113 -13.82 -18.17 3.27
CA ALA A 113 -15.22 -17.85 3.01
C ALA A 113 -15.66 -16.55 3.70
N GLN A 114 -15.22 -16.30 4.94
CA GLN A 114 -15.49 -15.05 5.65
C GLN A 114 -14.82 -13.85 4.97
N VAL A 115 -13.55 -13.98 4.57
CA VAL A 115 -12.84 -12.95 3.81
C VAL A 115 -13.55 -12.67 2.48
N GLY A 116 -13.94 -13.71 1.75
CA GLY A 116 -14.66 -13.57 0.48
C GLY A 116 -16.00 -12.86 0.62
N ARG A 117 -16.80 -13.22 1.64
CA ARG A 117 -18.06 -12.52 1.96
C ARG A 117 -17.80 -11.05 2.28
N ARG A 118 -16.73 -10.76 3.02
CA ARG A 118 -16.41 -9.39 3.39
C ARG A 118 -15.93 -8.57 2.20
N LEU A 119 -15.12 -9.13 1.30
CA LEU A 119 -14.70 -8.45 0.06
C LEU A 119 -15.87 -8.16 -0.88
N ALA A 120 -16.91 -9.00 -0.86
CA ALA A 120 -18.14 -8.77 -1.62
C ALA A 120 -18.99 -7.62 -1.05
N THR A 121 -18.79 -7.28 0.22
CA THR A 121 -19.38 -6.10 0.86
C THR A 121 -18.38 -4.96 0.74
N ASP A 122 -18.76 -3.80 0.22
CA ASP A 122 -17.83 -2.69 -0.14
C ASP A 122 -17.16 -1.99 1.07
N HIS A 123 -17.07 -2.66 2.22
CA HIS A 123 -16.58 -2.16 3.50
C HIS A 123 -15.16 -2.65 3.79
N ARG A 124 -14.21 -1.72 3.75
CA ARG A 124 -12.79 -1.98 4.05
C ARG A 124 -12.60 -2.31 5.53
N LEU A 125 -12.27 -3.57 5.83
CA LEU A 125 -11.97 -4.05 7.19
C LEU A 125 -10.92 -3.18 7.90
N VAL A 126 -9.89 -2.74 7.16
CA VAL A 126 -8.83 -1.88 7.69
C VAL A 126 -9.41 -0.58 8.25
N SER A 127 -10.40 0.01 7.57
CA SER A 127 -11.06 1.25 8.04
C SER A 127 -11.85 1.01 9.33
N GLU A 128 -12.61 -0.08 9.42
CA GLU A 128 -13.37 -0.46 10.62
C GLU A 128 -12.47 -0.74 11.83
N VAL A 129 -11.37 -1.46 11.60
CA VAL A 129 -10.39 -1.80 12.64
C VAL A 129 -9.64 -0.55 13.09
N LEU A 130 -9.22 0.33 12.16
CA LEU A 130 -8.60 1.61 12.50
C LEU A 130 -9.55 2.51 13.28
N GLU A 131 -10.82 2.59 12.90
CA GLU A 131 -11.85 3.36 13.61
C GLU A 131 -12.10 2.81 15.01
N THR A 132 -12.12 1.49 15.16
CA THR A 132 -12.25 0.81 16.46
C THR A 132 -11.02 1.03 17.34
N ILE A 133 -9.80 0.94 16.78
CA ILE A 133 -8.55 1.18 17.49
C ILE A 133 -8.43 2.65 17.90
N ALA A 134 -8.73 3.59 17.00
CA ALA A 134 -8.72 5.03 17.30
C ALA A 134 -9.72 5.39 18.40
N SER A 135 -10.88 4.74 18.41
CA SER A 135 -11.91 4.92 19.44
C SER A 135 -11.51 4.32 20.80
N ASN A 136 -10.74 3.23 20.80
CA ASN A 136 -10.38 2.49 22.01
C ASN A 136 -9.02 2.88 22.59
N ASN A 137 -8.08 3.39 21.78
CA ASN A 137 -6.69 3.68 22.16
C ASN A 137 -6.12 4.83 21.29
N PRO A 138 -6.49 6.10 21.55
CA PRO A 138 -6.08 7.25 20.73
C PRO A 138 -4.56 7.51 20.75
N ASP A 139 -3.84 7.05 21.76
CA ASP A 139 -2.39 7.28 21.94
C ASP A 139 -1.51 6.34 21.10
N LEU A 140 -2.06 5.28 20.48
CA LEU A 140 -1.28 4.32 19.66
C LEU A 140 -0.62 4.94 18.42
N PHE A 141 -1.17 6.05 17.91
CA PHE A 141 -0.61 6.79 16.77
C PHE A 141 0.22 8.01 17.20
N ALA A 142 0.29 8.29 18.51
CA ALA A 142 1.02 9.41 19.07
C ALA A 142 2.44 9.00 19.49
N THR A 143 3.28 8.61 18.54
CA THR A 143 4.73 8.49 18.80
C THR A 143 5.55 9.16 17.71
N ALA A 144 5.88 10.42 17.97
CA ALA A 144 6.95 11.15 17.30
C ALA A 144 7.65 12.16 18.25
N ALA A 145 7.54 11.97 19.57
CA ALA A 145 8.16 12.89 20.56
C ALA A 145 9.40 12.30 21.27
N ASP A 146 9.63 10.99 21.24
CA ASP A 146 10.73 10.36 22.00
C ASP A 146 11.96 9.94 21.16
N ASP A 147 11.96 10.15 19.83
CA ASP A 147 13.17 10.02 19.00
C ASP A 147 14.04 11.29 19.04
N ALA A 148 14.32 11.79 20.24
CA ALA A 148 15.42 12.74 20.43
C ALA A 148 16.74 11.93 20.40
N PRO A 149 17.67 12.24 19.47
CA PRO A 149 18.93 11.51 19.43
C PRO A 149 19.69 11.79 20.72
N SER A 150 20.02 10.72 21.45
CA SER A 150 20.91 10.75 22.61
C SER A 150 22.29 11.24 22.17
N ARG A 151 22.46 12.58 22.17
CA ARG A 151 23.76 13.21 21.95
C ARG A 151 24.70 12.75 23.06
N GLY A 152 25.76 12.05 22.64
CA GLY A 152 26.82 11.56 23.49
C GLY A 152 27.38 12.63 24.41
N ARG A 153 27.41 12.32 25.70
CA ARG A 153 28.09 13.12 26.70
C ARG A 153 29.55 12.66 26.74
N ALA A 154 30.42 13.35 26.01
CA ALA A 154 31.87 13.24 26.16
C ALA A 154 32.52 14.63 26.15
N ALA A 155 33.38 14.82 27.14
CA ALA A 155 34.42 15.85 27.33
C ALA A 155 34.07 17.16 28.09
N GLY A 156 34.84 17.38 29.17
CA GLY A 156 34.94 18.60 29.98
C GLY A 156 35.24 18.28 31.46
N SER A 157 36.38 17.68 31.80
CA SER A 157 37.61 18.35 32.30
C SER A 157 37.51 18.92 33.73
N GLY A 158 38.35 18.45 34.66
CA GLY A 158 38.61 19.18 35.92
C GLY A 158 39.08 18.39 37.16
N ASN A 159 40.31 17.87 37.11
CA ASN A 159 41.35 17.83 38.17
C ASN A 159 41.00 17.67 39.68
N GLY A 160 41.51 16.58 40.27
CA GLY A 160 42.37 16.51 41.47
C GLY A 160 41.88 16.93 42.87
N ALA A 161 41.76 15.96 43.80
CA ALA A 161 42.25 16.09 45.19
C ALA A 161 42.22 14.74 45.93
N HIS A 162 43.38 14.34 46.46
CA HIS A 162 43.56 13.29 47.46
C HIS A 162 42.78 13.56 48.76
N ARG A 163 42.18 12.53 49.37
CA ARG A 163 42.27 12.29 50.83
C ARG A 163 41.95 10.83 51.19
N GLU A 164 42.89 10.22 51.92
CA GLU A 164 42.82 8.92 52.61
C GLU A 164 41.68 8.86 53.64
N VAL A 165 41.14 7.67 54.00
CA VAL A 165 41.41 6.85 55.22
C VAL A 165 40.73 5.44 55.07
N PRO A 166 40.85 4.42 55.97
CA PRO A 166 41.41 3.10 55.60
C PRO A 166 40.49 1.88 55.87
N ALA A 167 41.08 0.70 55.73
CA ALA A 167 40.55 -0.67 55.79
C ALA A 167 39.78 -1.13 57.06
N ALA A 168 38.85 -2.09 56.86
CA ALA A 168 38.66 -3.27 57.73
C ALA A 168 37.88 -4.41 57.00
N VAL A 169 38.55 -5.51 56.66
CA VAL A 169 38.39 -6.92 57.15
C VAL A 169 37.06 -7.64 56.81
N GLU A 170 37.06 -8.34 55.67
CA GLU A 170 36.87 -9.80 55.41
C GLU A 170 35.89 -10.71 56.24
N PRO A 171 35.57 -11.95 55.79
CA PRO A 171 34.22 -12.34 55.32
C PRO A 171 33.62 -13.56 56.07
N THR A 172 32.37 -13.95 55.79
CA THR A 172 31.93 -15.34 56.04
C THR A 172 31.05 -15.90 54.92
N LYS A 173 31.48 -17.07 54.44
CA LYS A 173 30.78 -18.00 53.56
C LYS A 173 29.61 -18.67 54.30
N SER A 174 28.52 -18.96 53.58
CA SER A 174 27.92 -20.29 53.73
C SER A 174 27.20 -20.73 52.46
N LYS A 175 27.68 -21.87 52.01
CA LYS A 175 27.29 -22.74 50.90
C LYS A 175 26.01 -23.47 51.34
N LYS A 176 24.94 -23.40 50.54
CA LYS A 176 23.74 -24.22 50.75
C LYS A 176 23.84 -25.43 49.83
N ASP A 177 24.25 -26.54 50.41
CA ASP A 177 24.23 -27.85 49.76
C ASP A 177 22.78 -28.37 49.66
N THR A 178 22.52 -28.96 48.51
CA THR A 178 21.44 -29.86 48.13
C THR A 178 21.51 -31.15 48.98
N ASP A 179 20.39 -31.73 49.43
CA ASP A 179 20.04 -33.15 49.18
C ASP A 179 18.66 -33.55 49.76
N HIS A 180 18.16 -34.64 49.19
CA HIS A 180 16.90 -35.35 49.29
C HIS A 180 16.59 -36.04 50.63
N GLY A 181 15.30 -36.30 50.83
CA GLY A 181 14.72 -37.16 51.87
C GLY A 181 13.20 -37.10 51.83
#